data_AF-A0A835WXE1-F1
#
_entry.id   AF-A0A835WXE1-F1
#
_cell.length_a   1.000
_cell.length_b   1.000
_cell.length_c   1.000
_cell.angle_alpha   90.00
_cell.angle_beta   90.00
_cell.angle_gamma   90.00
#
_symmetry.space_group_name_H-M   'P 1'
#
loop_
_entity.id
_entity.type
_entity.pdbx_description
1 polymer ?
#
loop_
_entity_poly.entity_id
_entity_poly.type
_entity_poly.pdbx_seq_one_letter_code
_entity_poly.pdbx_strand_id
1 'polypeptide(L)' 'MQWADGIAFSPVNFPTTNVVMEEQLKGILHWSSISFAIKDKFENQIVRENATINLVDVSVNEIFRKLAVELKKQSKYSN' A
#
# COMPACT_ATOMS: atom_id res chain seq x y z
N MET A 1 3.48 7.40 -2.90
CA MET A 1 3.22 5.96 -3.04
C MET A 1 3.77 5.26 -1.81
N GLN A 2 3.10 4.24 -1.29
CA GLN A 2 3.63 3.46 -0.17
C GLN A 2 4.40 2.25 -0.71
N TRP A 3 5.43 1.82 0.00
CA TRP A 3 6.16 0.60 -0.29
C TRP A 3 6.29 -0.23 0.99
N ALA A 4 5.99 -1.53 0.91
CA ALA A 4 6.24 -2.47 1.99
C ALA A 4 6.57 -3.85 1.43
N ASP A 5 7.62 -4.47 1.95
CA ASP A 5 8.02 -5.85 1.72
C ASP A 5 7.97 -6.27 0.24
N GLY A 6 8.48 -5.43 -0.65
CA GLY A 6 8.54 -5.73 -2.08
C GLY A 6 7.28 -5.41 -2.87
N ILE A 7 6.32 -4.69 -2.30
CA ILE A 7 5.11 -4.20 -2.98
C ILE A 7 5.03 -2.68 -2.89
N ALA A 8 4.86 -2.01 -4.03
CA ALA A 8 4.42 -0.63 -4.07
C ALA A 8 2.89 -0.59 -4.18
N PHE A 9 2.23 0.21 -3.36
CA PHE A 9 0.76 0.29 -3.34
C PHE A 9 0.24 1.70 -3.08
N SER A 10 -0.99 1.93 -3.52
CA SER A 10 -1.76 3.14 -3.30
C SER A 10 -3.21 2.75 -2.97
N PRO A 11 -3.63 2.88 -1.71
CA PRO A 11 -5.02 2.63 -1.34
C PRO A 11 -5.93 3.79 -1.73
N VAL A 12 -7.19 3.48 -2.02
CA VAL A 12 -8.29 4.44 -2.09
C VAL A 12 -9.15 4.26 -0.85
N ASN A 13 -9.32 5.32 -0.07
CA ASN A 13 -10.09 5.28 1.17
C ASN A 13 -11.60 5.39 0.89
N PHE A 14 -12.41 4.80 1.74
CA PHE A 14 -13.83 5.13 1.79
C PHE A 14 -14.06 6.59 2.21
N PRO A 15 -15.23 7.17 1.89
CA PRO A 15 -15.62 8.47 2.43
C PRO A 15 -15.55 8.49 3.96
N THR A 16 -15.11 9.60 4.53
CA THR A 16 -15.01 9.77 5.98
C THR A 16 -16.42 9.90 6.57
N THR A 17 -16.97 8.79 7.04
CA THR A 17 -18.19 8.72 7.81
C THR A 17 -17.86 8.48 9.29
N ASN A 18 -18.82 8.71 10.18
CA ASN A 18 -18.63 8.45 11.62
C ASN A 18 -18.20 6.99 11.88
N VAL A 19 -18.78 6.03 11.16
CA VAL A 19 -18.44 4.60 11.29
C VAL A 19 -16.99 4.34 10.88
N VAL A 20 -16.57 4.83 9.70
CA VAL A 20 -15.20 4.65 9.21
C VAL A 20 -14.20 5.30 10.17
N MET A 21 -14.53 6.47 10.72
CA MET A 21 -13.68 7.17 11.68
C MET A 21 -13.56 6.42 13.02
N GLU A 22 -14.67 5.90 13.56
CA GLU A 22 -14.65 5.10 14.79
C GLU A 22 -13.81 3.83 14.65
N GLU A 23 -13.88 3.16 13.50
CA GLU A 23 -13.07 1.96 13.23
C GLU A 23 -11.59 2.30 13.04
N GLN A 24 -11.27 3.43 12.39
CA GLN A 24 -9.90 3.93 12.28
C GLN A 24 -9.29 4.22 13.65
N LEU A 25 -10.05 4.80 14.59
CA LEU A 25 -9.60 5.02 15.96
C LEU A 25 -9.33 3.72 16.73
N LYS A 26 -9.98 2.62 16.33
CA LYS A 26 -9.71 1.25 16.84
C LYS A 26 -8.56 0.56 16.10
N GLY A 27 -7.90 1.24 15.16
CA GLY A 27 -6.81 0.68 14.35
C GLY A 27 -7.26 -0.17 13.17
N ILE A 28 -8.53 -0.09 12.77
CA ILE A 28 -9.09 -0.82 11.62
C ILE A 28 -9.16 0.13 10.42
N LEU A 29 -8.47 -0.23 9.33
CA LEU A 29 -8.42 0.58 8.12
C LEU A 29 -9.33 -0.03 7.04
N HIS A 30 -10.15 0.81 6.42
CA HIS A 30 -11.05 0.43 5.34
C HIS A 30 -10.65 1.11 4.03
N TRP A 31 -10.45 0.29 3.00
CA TRP A 31 -10.10 0.74 1.65
C TRP A 31 -11.13 0.25 0.65
N SER A 32 -11.59 1.15 -0.23
CA SER A 32 -12.51 0.79 -1.30
C SER A 32 -11.82 -0.02 -2.39
N SER A 33 -10.54 0.28 -2.65
CA SER A 33 -9.70 -0.42 -3.60
C SER A 33 -8.23 -0.17 -3.30
N ILE A 34 -7.37 -1.03 -3.84
CA ILE A 34 -5.92 -0.89 -3.74
C ILE A 34 -5.33 -1.12 -5.13
N SER A 35 -4.56 -0.15 -5.62
CA SER A 35 -3.68 -0.35 -6.77
C SER A 35 -2.30 -0.76 -6.27
N PHE A 36 -1.70 -1.79 -6.86
CA PHE A 36 -0.40 -2.29 -6.42
C PHE A 36 0.46 -2.82 -7.58
N ALA A 37 1.77 -2.87 -7.34
CA ALA A 37 2.76 -3.45 -8.23
C ALA A 37 3.85 -4.18 -7.42
N ILE A 38 4.40 -5.25 -7.98
CA ILE A 38 5.58 -5.92 -7.42
C ILE A 38 6.80 -5.03 -7.65
N LYS A 39 7.55 -4.77 -6.58
CA LYS A 39 8.73 -3.92 -6.55
C LYS A 39 9.68 -4.45 -5.48
N ASP A 40 10.41 -5.53 -5.77
CA ASP A 40 11.19 -6.27 -4.76
C ASP A 40 12.24 -5.43 -4.01
N LYS A 41 12.81 -4.42 -4.68
CA LYS A 41 13.79 -3.51 -4.09
C LYS A 41 13.15 -2.17 -3.76
N PHE A 42 13.36 -1.69 -2.54
CA PHE A 42 12.99 -0.33 -2.18
C PHE A 42 13.91 0.68 -2.87
N GLU A 43 13.28 1.71 -3.44
CA GLU A 43 13.93 2.92 -3.94
C GLU A 43 13.09 4.08 -3.41
N ASN A 44 13.72 5.14 -2.92
CA ASN A 44 13.04 6.32 -2.40
C ASN A 44 12.26 7.08 -3.51
N GLN A 45 12.70 6.95 -4.76
CA GLN A 45 12.14 7.66 -5.88
C GLN A 45 12.27 6.85 -7.17
N ILE A 46 11.22 6.89 -8.00
CA ILE A 46 11.26 6.43 -9.38
C ILE A 46 11.14 7.67 -10.27
N VAL A 47 12.18 7.93 -11.07
CA VAL A 47 12.20 9.02 -12.04
C VAL A 47 12.09 8.43 -13.44
N ARG A 48 11.08 8.84 -14.20
CA ARG A 48 10.93 8.51 -15.62
C ARG A 48 10.39 9.69 -16.39
N GLU A 49 11.07 10.06 -17.47
CA GLU A 49 10.67 11.15 -18.38
C GLU A 49 10.28 12.42 -17.60
N ASN A 50 8.98 12.71 -17.51
CA ASN A 50 8.41 13.89 -16.85
C ASN A 50 7.71 13.57 -15.51
N ALA A 51 7.84 12.35 -15.00
CA ALA A 51 7.18 11.90 -13.79
C ALA A 51 8.21 11.46 -12.74
N THR A 52 7.99 11.94 -11.52
CA THR A 52 8.75 11.54 -10.35
C THR A 52 7.79 11.01 -9.31
N ILE A 53 7.92 9.72 -8.97
CA ILE A 53 7.11 9.07 -7.95
C ILE A 53 7.97 8.83 -6.72
N ASN A 54 7.61 9.48 -5.62
CA ASN A 54 8.24 9.22 -4.33
C ASN A 54 7.57 8.02 -3.66
N LEU A 55 8.42 7.12 -3.15
CA LEU A 55 8.04 5.95 -2.39
C LEU A 55 8.48 6.16 -0.94
N VAL A 56 7.60 5.78 -0.03
CA VAL A 56 7.89 5.78 1.41
C VAL A 56 7.91 4.33 1.86
N ASP A 57 9.02 3.93 2.50
CA ASP A 57 9.09 2.63 3.17
C ASP A 57 8.19 2.68 4.41
N VAL A 58 7.13 1.90 4.37
CA VAL A 58 6.16 1.76 5.48
C VAL A 58 6.17 0.34 6.06
N SER A 59 7.20 -0.47 5.76
CA SER A 59 7.36 -1.83 6.29
C SER A 59 7.46 -1.88 7.83
N VAL A 60 7.75 -0.76 8.50
CA VAL A 60 7.71 -0.67 9.97
C VAL A 60 6.31 -0.94 10.54
N ASN A 61 5.25 -0.71 9.74
CA ASN A 61 3.88 -0.97 10.16
C ASN A 61 3.47 -2.41 9.79
N GLU A 62 3.14 -3.21 10.80
CA GLU A 62 2.75 -4.62 10.63
C GLU A 62 1.52 -4.81 9.73
N ILE A 63 0.57 -3.87 9.74
CA ILE A 63 -0.62 -3.92 8.87
C ILE A 63 -0.19 -3.89 7.41
N PHE A 64 0.77 -3.03 7.04
CA PHE A 64 1.23 -2.90 5.66
C PHE A 64 2.09 -4.08 5.22
N ARG A 65 2.85 -4.71 6.12
CA ARG A 65 3.54 -5.98 5.81
C ARG A 65 2.56 -7.11 5.53
N LYS A 66 1.54 -7.27 6.38
CA LYS A 66 0.46 -8.26 6.17
C LYS A 66 -0.28 -8.01 4.87
N LEU A 67 -0.59 -6.74 4.57
CA LEU A 67 -1.19 -6.35 3.30
C LEU A 67 -0.30 -6.73 2.12
N ALA A 68 1.01 -6.44 2.17
CA ALA A 68 1.93 -6.76 1.08
C ALA A 68 1.98 -8.27 0.80
N VAL A 69 2.00 -9.11 1.84
CA VAL A 69 1.92 -10.57 1.70
C VAL A 69 0.63 -11.00 1.00
N GLU A 70 -0.50 -10.40 1.37
CA GLU A 70 -1.79 -10.75 0.78
C GLU A 70 -1.93 -10.27 -0.67
N LEU A 71 -1.46 -9.06 -0.97
CA LEU A 71 -1.41 -8.53 -2.34
C LEU A 71 -0.49 -9.35 -3.25
N LYS A 72 0.64 -9.84 -2.72
CA LYS A 72 1.53 -10.75 -3.46
C LYS A 72 0.77 -12.00 -3.88
N LYS A 73 0.05 -12.67 -2.98
CA LYS A 73 -0.73 -13.88 -3.31
C LYS A 73 -1.77 -13.64 -4.40
N GLN A 74 -2.43 -12.48 -4.37
CA GLN A 74 -3.44 -12.10 -5.37
C GLN A 74 -2.83 -11.64 -6.70
N SER A 75 -1.51 -11.48 -6.78
CA SER A 75 -0.84 -11.09 -8.01
C SER A 75 -0.86 -12.22 -9.04
N LYS A 76 -0.85 -11.87 -10.33
CA LYS A 76 -0.69 -12.84 -11.42
C LYS A 76 0.72 -13.43 -11.51
N TYR A 77 1.66 -12.92 -10.71
CA TYR A 77 3.06 -13.31 -10.70
C TYR A 77 3.41 -14.05 -9.39
N SER A 78 2.41 -14.54 -8.66
CA SER A 78 2.56 -15.49 -7.57
C SER A 78 3.12 -16.80 -8.15
N ASN A 79 4.42 -17.03 -7.98
CA ASN A 79 5.00 -18.37 -8.11
C ASN A 79 4.84 -19.13 -6.79
#